data_AF-A0A962YLB6-F1
#
_entry.id   AF-A0A962YLB6-F1
#
_cell.length_a   1.000
_cell.length_b   1.000
_cell.length_c   1.000
_cell.angle_alpha   90.00
_cell.angle_beta   90.00
_cell.angle_gamma   90.00
#
_symmetry.space_group_name_H-M   'P 1'
#
loop_
_entity.id
_entity.type
_entity.pdbx_description
1 polymer ?
#
loop_
_entity_poly.entity_id
_entity_poly.type
_entity_poly.pdbx_seq_one_letter_code
_entity_poly.pdbx_strand_id
1 'polypeptide(L)'
;MSEAATDESTGLGRKALNRIVGRFLALCDERLLRIRATLTHEQRSLFDLLPLLWHVNHPMLPGFVSSDTPAGMAGYRPGRDELLLARRYARGFKEEKQPHRELPILGLYLMGSMGSLGQTAGSDMDFWLCYSGDLDERGRRLLRHKAALLENRAAEVGLHAHFFLMHAESFRDGAAEQLSKESSGHTQHTLLLEEFYRTGILIAGNPVLWWVVPPEHEHDYTRYTRHLVEKRFIRPQQWLDFGGLQTLPAEEFFGVAHWQLFKGIDAPYKSLLKLMLLEAYAAEYPNVDWLCMETKRAVYQGDELDVDSVDPYLLILQRITDYLGSRNETERLQLARRAFYFKAGHGLMRSGAVSDWRHRLMLGLCHRWGWSDAEIRLLDTRPEWKLERVVDERNALVSELSRSYRLLTEFAREQDAIANINTRELALLGRKLYAALDKRPGKIDRVNPGISRDLSERTLWLRKLTDAPARWQLFLHPPEE
;
A
#
# COMPACT_ATOMS: atom_id res chain seq x y z
N MET A 1 3.15 -34.74 33.00
CA MET A 1 3.48 -33.52 32.25
C MET A 1 3.80 -33.94 30.83
N SER A 2 2.86 -33.77 29.90
CA SER A 2 3.12 -34.04 28.47
C SER A 2 4.22 -33.09 28.01
N GLU A 3 5.32 -33.61 27.46
CA GLU A 3 6.24 -32.80 26.66
C GLU A 3 5.41 -32.01 25.64
N ALA A 4 5.68 -30.72 25.52
CA ALA A 4 4.97 -29.88 24.58
C ALA A 4 5.35 -30.37 23.18
N ALA A 5 4.37 -30.85 22.41
CA ALA A 5 4.61 -31.27 21.04
C ALA A 5 5.37 -30.17 20.29
N THR A 6 6.53 -30.55 19.75
CA THR A 6 7.37 -29.76 18.86
C THR A 6 7.23 -30.35 17.47
N ASP A 7 7.14 -29.50 16.46
CA ASP A 7 7.20 -29.95 15.08
C ASP A 7 8.59 -30.58 14.79
N GLU A 8 8.62 -31.79 14.22
CA GLU A 8 9.87 -32.53 14.00
C GLU A 8 10.71 -31.91 12.86
N SER A 9 10.09 -31.19 11.93
CA SER A 9 10.79 -30.57 10.79
C SER A 9 11.45 -29.23 11.13
N THR A 10 10.87 -28.48 12.05
CA THR A 10 11.29 -27.10 12.38
C THR A 10 11.72 -26.93 13.84
N GLY A 11 11.44 -27.91 14.69
CA GLY A 11 11.59 -27.80 16.14
C GLY A 11 10.59 -26.87 16.82
N LEU A 12 9.63 -26.28 16.08
CA LEU A 12 8.71 -25.27 16.61
C LEU A 12 7.55 -25.93 17.34
N GLY A 13 7.44 -25.67 18.64
CA GLY A 13 6.24 -25.99 19.42
C GLY A 13 5.22 -24.84 19.44
N ARG A 14 4.02 -25.08 19.97
CA ARG A 14 2.97 -24.04 20.11
C ARG A 14 3.45 -22.76 20.80
N LYS A 15 4.31 -22.89 21.81
CA LYS A 15 4.89 -21.73 22.53
C LYS A 15 5.78 -20.88 21.61
N ALA A 16 6.53 -21.51 20.70
CA ALA A 16 7.39 -20.80 19.76
C ALA A 16 6.55 -20.07 18.71
N LEU A 17 5.52 -20.72 18.16
CA LEU A 17 4.57 -20.08 17.23
C LEU A 17 3.88 -18.86 17.88
N ASN A 18 3.42 -18.97 19.12
CA ASN A 18 2.84 -17.84 19.84
C ASN A 18 3.84 -16.68 20.04
N ARG A 19 5.13 -16.98 20.22
CA ARG A 19 6.17 -15.94 20.33
C ARG A 19 6.39 -15.23 19.00
N ILE A 20 6.48 -15.98 17.90
CA ILE A 20 6.61 -15.43 16.54
C ILE A 20 5.43 -14.51 16.24
N VAL A 21 4.20 -14.96 16.51
CA VAL A 21 2.99 -14.16 16.32
C VAL A 21 3.01 -12.93 17.21
N GLY A 22 3.45 -13.06 18.47
CA GLY A 22 3.63 -11.93 19.37
C GLY A 22 4.58 -10.86 18.83
N ARG A 23 5.68 -11.24 18.16
CA ARG A 23 6.61 -10.30 17.53
C ARG A 23 5.99 -9.56 16.35
N PHE A 24 5.25 -10.26 15.49
CA PHE A 24 4.51 -9.61 14.41
C PHE A 24 3.42 -8.66 14.95
N LEU A 25 2.71 -9.05 16.01
CA LEU A 25 1.72 -8.18 16.64
C LEU A 25 2.38 -6.94 17.27
N ALA A 26 3.56 -7.07 17.87
CA ALA A 26 4.33 -5.93 18.36
C ALA A 26 4.73 -4.97 17.23
N LEU A 27 5.09 -5.48 16.04
CA LEU A 27 5.32 -4.67 14.84
C LEU A 27 4.04 -3.93 14.40
N CYS A 28 2.89 -4.60 14.44
CA CYS A 28 1.60 -3.95 14.17
C CYS A 28 1.30 -2.84 15.19
N ASP A 29 1.51 -3.08 16.48
CA ASP A 29 1.26 -2.12 17.54
C ASP A 29 2.09 -0.85 17.39
N GLU A 30 3.38 -0.98 17.03
CA GLU A 30 4.25 0.16 16.76
C GLU A 30 3.77 0.96 15.53
N ARG A 31 3.37 0.28 14.46
CA ARG A 31 2.79 0.97 13.29
C ARG A 31 1.46 1.64 13.61
N LEU A 32 0.61 1.05 14.45
CA LEU A 32 -0.62 1.68 14.94
C LEU A 32 -0.34 2.91 15.79
N LEU A 33 0.70 2.88 16.64
CA LEU A 33 1.16 4.05 17.39
C LEU A 33 1.55 5.19 16.43
N ARG A 34 2.34 4.88 15.40
CA ARG A 34 2.77 5.84 14.36
C ARG A 34 1.57 6.44 13.63
N ILE A 35 0.58 5.62 13.25
CA ILE A 35 -0.65 6.10 12.62
C ILE A 35 -1.38 7.07 13.55
N ARG A 36 -1.65 6.67 14.80
CA ARG A 36 -2.38 7.49 15.78
C ARG A 36 -1.71 8.83 16.05
N ALA A 37 -0.37 8.88 16.01
CA ALA A 37 0.39 10.12 16.20
C ALA A 37 0.20 11.13 15.05
N THR A 38 -0.23 10.68 13.87
CA THR A 38 -0.48 11.54 12.70
C THR A 38 -1.93 12.00 12.54
N LEU A 39 -2.86 11.39 13.29
CA LEU A 39 -4.28 11.69 13.19
C LEU A 39 -4.67 12.85 14.10
N THR A 40 -5.63 13.67 13.66
CA THR A 40 -6.29 14.63 14.57
C THR A 40 -7.10 13.87 15.63
N HIS A 41 -7.51 14.58 16.70
CA HIS A 41 -8.31 13.96 17.77
C HIS A 41 -9.63 13.33 17.25
N GLU A 42 -10.31 13.99 16.30
CA GLU A 42 -11.56 13.49 15.71
C GLU A 42 -11.32 12.28 14.80
N GLN A 43 -10.30 12.35 13.95
CA GLN A 43 -9.88 11.26 13.09
C GLN A 43 -9.50 10.02 13.91
N ARG A 44 -8.66 10.21 14.94
CA ARG A 44 -8.26 9.14 15.86
C ARG A 44 -9.45 8.55 16.60
N SER A 45 -10.38 9.39 17.07
CA SER A 45 -11.60 8.93 17.75
C SER A 45 -12.46 8.04 16.86
N LEU A 46 -12.57 8.33 15.56
CA LEU A 46 -13.27 7.46 14.62
C LEU A 46 -12.47 6.19 14.31
N PHE A 47 -11.16 6.33 14.04
CA PHE A 47 -10.27 5.22 13.72
C PHE A 47 -10.26 4.15 14.82
N ASP A 48 -10.08 4.56 16.08
CA ASP A 48 -10.08 3.65 17.24
C ASP A 48 -11.48 3.05 17.50
N LEU A 49 -12.55 3.68 17.00
CA LEU A 49 -13.93 3.17 17.13
C LEU A 49 -14.29 2.14 16.04
N LEU A 50 -13.60 2.12 14.90
CA LEU A 50 -13.93 1.26 13.74
C LEU A 50 -14.11 -0.22 14.11
N PRO A 51 -13.23 -0.87 14.90
CA PRO A 51 -13.41 -2.28 15.26
C PRO A 51 -14.73 -2.53 15.98
N LEU A 52 -15.12 -1.62 16.88
CA LEU A 52 -16.40 -1.71 17.58
C LEU A 52 -17.57 -1.52 16.61
N LEU A 53 -17.49 -0.59 15.65
CA LEU A 53 -18.56 -0.39 14.66
C LEU A 53 -18.78 -1.62 13.80
N TRP A 54 -17.76 -2.43 13.52
CA TRP A 54 -17.90 -3.72 12.86
C TRP A 54 -18.38 -4.82 13.81
N HIS A 55 -17.96 -4.76 15.07
CA HIS A 55 -18.36 -5.73 16.08
C HIS A 55 -19.82 -5.59 16.52
N VAL A 56 -20.44 -4.40 16.49
CA VAL A 56 -21.85 -4.20 16.91
C VAL A 56 -22.74 -3.65 15.79
N ASN A 57 -24.04 -3.86 15.94
CA ASN A 57 -25.05 -3.28 15.06
C ASN A 57 -26.08 -2.52 15.91
N HIS A 58 -25.93 -1.20 16.06
CA HIS A 58 -26.74 -0.39 16.96
C HIS A 58 -27.30 0.83 16.22
N PRO A 59 -28.62 1.14 16.31
CA PRO A 59 -29.27 2.21 15.53
C PRO A 59 -28.67 3.60 15.64
N MET A 60 -28.06 3.91 16.79
CA MET A 60 -27.43 5.22 17.04
C MET A 60 -25.94 5.28 16.69
N LEU A 61 -25.31 4.17 16.29
CA LEU A 61 -23.89 4.17 15.92
C LEU A 61 -23.72 4.35 14.40
N PRO A 62 -22.61 4.99 13.96
CA PRO A 62 -22.32 5.11 12.54
C PRO A 62 -22.30 3.75 11.81
N GLY A 63 -22.76 3.75 10.57
CA GLY A 63 -22.80 2.54 9.74
C GLY A 63 -24.02 1.63 9.97
N PHE A 64 -24.96 1.99 10.85
CA PHE A 64 -26.21 1.23 10.98
C PHE A 64 -27.04 1.31 9.69
N VAL A 65 -27.45 0.15 9.17
CA VAL A 65 -28.32 0.03 7.99
C VAL A 65 -29.69 -0.51 8.40
N SER A 66 -29.72 -1.64 9.09
CA SER A 66 -30.92 -2.29 9.62
C SER A 66 -30.57 -3.26 10.74
N SER A 67 -31.56 -3.75 11.50
CA SER A 67 -31.37 -4.79 12.53
C SER A 67 -30.68 -6.05 12.01
N ASP A 68 -30.91 -6.38 10.74
CA ASP A 68 -30.42 -7.60 10.08
C ASP A 68 -28.98 -7.45 9.56
N THR A 69 -28.35 -6.29 9.76
CA THR A 69 -26.99 -6.04 9.28
C THR A 69 -26.00 -6.91 10.04
N PRO A 70 -25.19 -7.73 9.35
CA PRO A 70 -24.21 -8.59 10.01
C PRO A 70 -23.25 -7.79 10.88
N ALA A 71 -23.02 -8.28 12.10
CA ALA A 71 -22.04 -7.71 13.01
C ALA A 71 -21.58 -8.77 14.01
N GLY A 72 -20.33 -8.67 14.43
CA GLY A 72 -19.70 -9.65 15.30
C GLY A 72 -18.36 -10.04 14.70
N MET A 73 -17.29 -9.64 15.38
CA MET A 73 -15.93 -9.83 14.92
C MET A 73 -15.22 -10.92 15.73
N ALA A 74 -14.61 -11.88 15.04
CA ALA A 74 -13.84 -12.97 15.65
C ALA A 74 -12.67 -12.42 16.48
N GLY A 75 -12.42 -12.99 17.66
CA GLY A 75 -11.29 -12.63 18.53
C GLY A 75 -11.32 -11.22 19.14
N TYR A 76 -12.24 -10.34 18.72
CA TYR A 76 -12.32 -8.96 19.21
C TYR A 76 -13.19 -8.84 20.45
N ARG A 77 -12.70 -8.05 21.42
CA ARG A 77 -13.45 -7.63 22.61
C ARG A 77 -13.20 -6.15 22.81
N PRO A 78 -14.24 -5.30 22.87
CA PRO A 78 -14.04 -3.88 23.05
C PRO A 78 -13.45 -3.58 24.43
N GLY A 79 -12.45 -2.71 24.45
CA GLY A 79 -11.88 -2.16 25.66
C GLY A 79 -12.72 -1.02 26.24
N ARG A 80 -12.23 -0.45 27.33
CA ARG A 80 -12.90 0.66 28.02
C ARG A 80 -13.02 1.90 27.12
N ASP A 81 -11.96 2.20 26.37
CA ASP A 81 -11.87 3.44 25.60
C ASP A 81 -12.80 3.42 24.39
N GLU A 82 -12.93 2.28 23.70
CA GLU A 82 -13.86 2.09 22.58
C GLU A 82 -15.31 2.21 23.05
N LEU A 83 -15.63 1.67 24.23
CA LEU A 83 -16.96 1.83 24.84
C LEU A 83 -17.25 3.30 25.22
N LEU A 84 -16.25 4.05 25.68
CA LEU A 84 -16.39 5.48 25.95
C LEU A 84 -16.58 6.29 24.66
N LEU A 85 -15.87 5.93 23.59
CA LEU A 85 -16.06 6.53 22.27
C LEU A 85 -17.47 6.26 21.74
N ALA A 86 -17.98 5.04 21.85
CA ALA A 86 -19.35 4.71 21.44
C ALA A 86 -20.42 5.51 22.21
N ARG A 87 -20.19 5.79 23.50
CA ARG A 87 -21.09 6.61 24.33
C ARG A 87 -21.20 8.07 23.90
N ARG A 88 -20.24 8.57 23.10
CA ARG A 88 -20.35 9.90 22.47
C ARG A 88 -21.46 9.95 21.42
N TYR A 89 -21.76 8.81 20.80
CA TYR A 89 -22.85 8.66 19.81
C TYR A 89 -24.16 8.20 20.47
N ALA A 90 -24.10 7.16 21.28
CA ALA A 90 -25.25 6.54 21.92
C ALA A 90 -25.14 6.66 23.45
N ARG A 91 -25.81 7.65 24.04
CA ARG A 91 -25.79 7.85 25.50
C ARG A 91 -26.27 6.58 26.21
N GLY A 92 -25.45 6.06 27.12
CA GLY A 92 -25.76 4.84 27.85
C GLY A 92 -25.43 3.55 27.11
N PHE A 93 -24.71 3.60 25.97
CA PHE A 93 -24.26 2.41 25.26
C PHE A 93 -23.59 1.40 26.20
N LYS A 94 -24.05 0.15 26.08
CA LYS A 94 -23.51 -1.05 26.71
C LYS A 94 -23.41 -2.13 25.64
N GLU A 95 -22.28 -2.82 25.63
CA GLU A 95 -22.15 -4.02 24.82
C GLU A 95 -22.95 -5.15 25.49
N GLU A 96 -23.90 -5.71 24.75
CA GLU A 96 -24.60 -6.92 25.17
C GLU A 96 -23.75 -8.15 24.87
N LYS A 97 -23.41 -8.91 25.92
CA LYS A 97 -22.69 -10.17 25.76
C LYS A 97 -23.68 -11.26 25.35
N GLN A 98 -23.61 -11.67 24.10
CA GLN A 98 -24.41 -12.77 23.56
C GLN A 98 -23.56 -14.06 23.48
N PRO A 99 -23.85 -15.10 24.29
CA PRO A 99 -23.00 -16.30 24.39
C PRO A 99 -22.98 -17.19 23.13
N HIS A 100 -23.90 -16.99 22.19
CA HIS A 100 -24.00 -17.75 20.92
C HIS A 100 -24.04 -16.84 19.70
N ARG A 101 -23.40 -15.68 19.79
CA ARG A 101 -23.38 -14.73 18.69
C ARG A 101 -22.61 -15.30 17.50
N GLU A 102 -23.22 -15.27 16.33
CA GLU A 102 -22.52 -15.50 15.07
C GLU A 102 -21.43 -14.43 14.88
N LEU A 103 -20.27 -14.83 14.38
CA LEU A 103 -19.12 -13.95 14.15
C LEU A 103 -18.85 -13.87 12.64
N PRO A 104 -19.73 -13.19 11.88
CA PRO A 104 -19.63 -13.15 10.41
C PRO A 104 -18.41 -12.38 9.91
N ILE A 105 -17.73 -11.61 10.77
CA ILE A 105 -16.53 -10.84 10.44
C ILE A 105 -15.32 -11.52 11.07
N LEU A 106 -14.38 -11.94 10.25
CA LEU A 106 -13.19 -12.69 10.67
C LEU A 106 -12.01 -11.78 11.00
N GLY A 107 -11.94 -10.60 10.38
CA GLY A 107 -10.92 -9.61 10.73
C GLY A 107 -11.02 -8.32 9.94
N LEU A 108 -10.33 -7.32 10.45
CA LEU A 108 -10.15 -5.99 9.87
C LEU A 108 -8.66 -5.69 9.84
N TYR A 109 -8.16 -5.42 8.64
CA TYR A 109 -6.76 -5.11 8.40
C TYR A 109 -6.65 -3.78 7.68
N LEU A 110 -5.62 -3.01 8.01
CA LEU A 110 -5.24 -1.83 7.25
C LEU A 110 -3.99 -2.16 6.43
N MET A 111 -3.98 -1.81 5.16
CA MET A 111 -2.82 -2.02 4.29
C MET A 111 -2.34 -0.71 3.64
N GLY A 112 -1.21 -0.79 2.93
CA GLY A 112 -0.64 0.35 2.22
C GLY A 112 0.36 1.14 3.05
N SER A 113 0.44 2.46 2.84
CA SER A 113 1.51 3.30 3.40
C SER A 113 1.34 3.70 4.86
N MET A 114 0.20 3.39 5.49
CA MET A 114 -0.08 3.82 6.85
C MET A 114 0.93 3.24 7.85
N GLY A 115 1.44 4.08 8.76
CA GLY A 115 2.42 3.71 9.78
C GLY A 115 3.82 3.44 9.24
N SER A 116 4.10 3.79 7.97
CA SER A 116 5.42 3.62 7.33
C SER A 116 6.07 4.97 6.97
N LEU A 117 7.32 4.95 6.53
CA LEU A 117 8.05 6.12 6.02
C LEU A 117 7.40 6.69 4.77
N GLY A 118 6.63 5.86 4.05
CA GLY A 118 5.80 6.28 2.93
C GLY A 118 4.50 6.98 3.32
N GLN A 119 4.15 7.14 4.60
CA GLN A 119 2.90 7.77 5.01
C GLN A 119 2.95 9.30 4.84
N THR A 120 1.99 9.86 4.10
CA THR A 120 1.76 11.30 3.95
C THR A 120 0.38 11.70 4.46
N ALA A 121 0.14 13.01 4.63
CA ALA A 121 -1.17 13.53 5.05
C ALA A 121 -2.32 13.23 4.07
N GLY A 122 -2.00 12.95 2.80
CA GLY A 122 -2.98 12.55 1.78
C GLY A 122 -2.95 11.05 1.47
N SER A 123 -2.49 10.21 2.40
CA SER A 123 -2.54 8.76 2.21
C SER A 123 -3.92 8.23 2.55
N ASP A 124 -4.47 7.42 1.66
CA ASP A 124 -5.72 6.70 1.89
C ASP A 124 -5.51 5.56 2.90
N MET A 125 -6.60 5.19 3.58
CA MET A 125 -6.68 4.05 4.49
C MET A 125 -7.50 2.94 3.83
N ASP A 126 -6.78 1.98 3.24
CA ASP A 126 -7.40 0.82 2.60
C ASP A 126 -7.56 -0.31 3.61
N PHE A 127 -8.81 -0.61 3.96
CA PHE A 127 -9.17 -1.66 4.91
C PHE A 127 -9.65 -2.93 4.22
N TRP A 128 -9.07 -4.06 4.58
CA TRP A 128 -9.61 -5.38 4.24
C TRP A 128 -10.54 -5.85 5.36
N LEU A 129 -11.84 -5.89 5.06
CA LEU A 129 -12.89 -6.43 5.92
C LEU A 129 -13.16 -7.88 5.52
N CYS A 130 -12.63 -8.80 6.29
CA CYS A 130 -12.68 -10.23 5.99
C CYS A 130 -13.92 -10.84 6.61
N TYR A 131 -14.71 -11.56 5.83
CA TYR A 131 -15.99 -12.14 6.26
C TYR A 131 -16.01 -13.66 6.15
N SER A 132 -16.90 -14.32 6.90
CA SER A 132 -17.07 -15.78 6.88
C SER A 132 -17.69 -16.27 5.58
N GLY A 133 -17.24 -17.40 5.06
CA GLY A 133 -17.84 -18.06 3.89
C GLY A 133 -19.32 -18.42 4.07
N ASP A 134 -19.79 -18.52 5.32
CA ASP A 134 -21.20 -18.77 5.65
C ASP A 134 -22.11 -17.55 5.40
N LEU A 135 -21.55 -16.38 5.08
CA LEU A 135 -22.32 -15.16 4.89
C LEU A 135 -23.02 -15.14 3.52
N ASP A 136 -24.36 -15.11 3.55
CA ASP A 136 -25.18 -15.08 2.34
C ASP A 136 -25.06 -13.76 1.54
N GLU A 137 -25.61 -13.71 0.32
CA GLU A 137 -25.53 -12.50 -0.51
C GLU A 137 -26.28 -11.30 0.12
N ARG A 138 -27.34 -11.55 0.90
CA ARG A 138 -28.05 -10.46 1.59
C ARG A 138 -27.16 -9.81 2.64
N GLY A 139 -26.50 -10.61 3.47
CA GLY A 139 -25.53 -10.16 4.46
C GLY A 139 -24.36 -9.41 3.83
N ARG A 140 -23.80 -9.93 2.73
CA ARG A 140 -22.75 -9.23 1.96
C ARG A 140 -23.19 -7.88 1.44
N ARG A 141 -24.41 -7.75 0.89
CA ARG A 141 -24.96 -6.44 0.47
C ARG A 141 -25.12 -5.47 1.64
N LEU A 142 -25.58 -5.94 2.79
CA LEU A 142 -25.71 -5.11 3.99
C LEU A 142 -24.35 -4.65 4.52
N LEU A 143 -23.33 -5.51 4.50
CA LEU A 143 -21.95 -5.12 4.85
C LEU A 143 -21.39 -4.08 3.87
N ARG A 144 -21.61 -4.22 2.56
CA ARG A 144 -21.21 -3.19 1.58
C ARG A 144 -21.91 -1.84 1.84
N HIS A 145 -23.19 -1.87 2.20
CA HIS A 145 -23.91 -0.63 2.53
C HIS A 145 -23.37 0.00 3.83
N LYS A 146 -23.11 -0.81 4.86
CA LYS A 146 -22.47 -0.36 6.11
C LYS A 146 -21.09 0.23 5.85
N ALA A 147 -20.27 -0.41 5.00
CA ALA A 147 -18.98 0.10 4.56
C ALA A 147 -19.13 1.51 3.98
N ALA A 148 -20.00 1.70 2.98
CA ALA A 148 -20.22 3.01 2.35
C ALA A 148 -20.64 4.11 3.36
N LEU A 149 -21.48 3.76 4.34
CA LEU A 149 -21.86 4.70 5.40
C LEU A 149 -20.67 5.07 6.31
N LEU A 150 -19.78 4.12 6.60
CA LEU A 150 -18.57 4.37 7.38
C LEU A 150 -17.52 5.16 6.58
N GLU A 151 -17.39 4.93 5.27
CA GLU A 151 -16.54 5.74 4.38
C GLU A 151 -17.02 7.19 4.34
N ASN A 152 -18.34 7.41 4.22
CA ASN A 152 -18.91 8.76 4.29
C ASN A 152 -18.64 9.42 5.64
N ARG A 153 -18.81 8.69 6.75
CA ARG A 153 -18.50 9.20 8.09
C ARG A 153 -17.01 9.50 8.27
N ALA A 154 -16.13 8.72 7.67
CA ALA A 154 -14.70 8.98 7.64
C ALA A 154 -14.39 10.27 6.88
N ALA A 155 -15.00 10.46 5.70
CA ALA A 155 -14.83 11.67 4.90
C ALA A 155 -15.27 12.94 5.65
N GLU A 156 -16.34 12.88 6.45
CA GLU A 156 -16.81 14.01 7.28
C GLU A 156 -15.76 14.50 8.29
N VAL A 157 -14.89 13.61 8.79
CA VAL A 157 -13.79 13.98 9.70
C VAL A 157 -12.44 14.13 8.97
N GLY A 158 -12.47 14.15 7.64
CA GLY A 158 -11.29 14.29 6.79
C GLY A 158 -10.41 13.03 6.74
N LEU A 159 -10.97 11.83 6.96
CA LEU A 159 -10.30 10.56 6.69
C LEU A 159 -10.73 9.99 5.34
N HIS A 160 -9.76 9.70 4.49
CA HIS A 160 -9.96 8.96 3.26
C HIS A 160 -9.87 7.46 3.57
N ALA A 161 -10.98 6.84 3.98
CA ALA A 161 -11.05 5.42 4.29
C ALA A 161 -11.86 4.66 3.23
N HIS A 162 -11.39 3.47 2.88
CA HIS A 162 -12.04 2.56 1.93
C HIS A 162 -12.10 1.15 2.51
N PHE A 163 -13.25 0.48 2.45
CA PHE A 163 -13.42 -0.88 2.96
C PHE A 163 -13.67 -1.86 1.81
N PHE A 164 -12.73 -2.78 1.64
CA PHE A 164 -12.79 -3.87 0.69
C PHE A 164 -13.26 -5.13 1.41
N LEU A 165 -14.40 -5.68 0.99
CA LEU A 165 -14.90 -6.95 1.52
C LEU A 165 -14.09 -8.10 0.91
N MET A 166 -13.41 -8.87 1.75
CA MET A 166 -12.51 -9.95 1.34
C MET A 166 -13.06 -11.31 1.76
N HIS A 167 -13.13 -12.26 0.83
CA HIS A 167 -13.35 -13.67 1.16
C HIS A 167 -12.03 -14.45 1.06
N ALA A 168 -11.47 -14.83 2.20
CA ALA A 168 -10.12 -15.37 2.26
C ALA A 168 -9.92 -16.63 1.40
N GLU A 169 -10.90 -17.54 1.39
CA GLU A 169 -10.82 -18.77 0.60
C GLU A 169 -10.89 -18.48 -0.91
N SER A 170 -11.82 -17.63 -1.34
CA SER A 170 -11.89 -17.23 -2.75
C SER A 170 -10.63 -16.49 -3.19
N PHE A 171 -10.11 -15.60 -2.34
CA PHE A 171 -8.86 -14.91 -2.63
C PHE A 171 -7.71 -15.91 -2.78
N ARG A 172 -7.53 -16.83 -1.82
CA ARG A 172 -6.49 -17.88 -1.84
C ARG A 172 -6.55 -18.76 -3.10
N ASP A 173 -7.75 -19.04 -3.59
CA ASP A 173 -7.95 -19.87 -4.79
C ASP A 173 -7.77 -19.07 -6.10
N GLY A 174 -7.31 -17.81 -6.02
CA GLY A 174 -7.07 -16.95 -7.17
C GLY A 174 -8.35 -16.45 -7.84
N ALA A 175 -9.51 -16.53 -7.17
CA ALA A 175 -10.75 -16.01 -7.73
C ALA A 175 -10.65 -14.48 -7.87
N ALA A 176 -11.04 -13.98 -9.04
CA ALA A 176 -11.04 -12.54 -9.29
C ALA A 176 -12.13 -11.86 -8.45
N GLU A 177 -11.76 -11.36 -7.28
CA GLU A 177 -12.61 -10.43 -6.53
C GLU A 177 -12.55 -9.05 -7.21
N GLN A 178 -13.70 -8.48 -7.54
CA GLN A 178 -13.78 -7.11 -8.03
C GLN A 178 -13.46 -6.15 -6.88
N LEU A 179 -12.18 -5.84 -6.69
CA LEU A 179 -11.65 -4.93 -5.66
C LEU A 179 -11.93 -3.44 -5.97
N SER A 180 -13.18 -3.10 -6.27
CA SER A 180 -13.73 -1.78 -6.71
C SER A 180 -13.82 -1.55 -8.22
N LYS A 181 -14.63 -0.53 -8.60
CA LYS A 181 -14.75 0.00 -9.98
C LYS A 181 -13.45 0.61 -10.51
N GLU A 182 -12.48 0.93 -9.63
CA GLU A 182 -11.21 1.49 -10.05
C GLU A 182 -10.15 0.42 -10.28
N SER A 183 -10.12 -0.64 -9.49
CA SER A 183 -9.19 -1.75 -9.72
C SER A 183 -9.55 -2.44 -11.04
N SER A 184 -8.69 -2.34 -12.04
CA SER A 184 -8.73 -3.21 -13.23
C SER A 184 -8.59 -4.66 -12.74
N GLY A 185 -9.72 -5.27 -12.42
CA GLY A 185 -9.82 -6.58 -11.80
C GLY A 185 -9.21 -7.66 -12.67
N HIS A 186 -8.90 -8.78 -12.02
CA HIS A 186 -8.49 -10.09 -12.55
C HIS A 186 -6.98 -10.41 -12.64
N THR A 187 -6.03 -9.47 -12.47
CA THR A 187 -4.59 -9.74 -12.82
C THR A 187 -3.54 -9.42 -11.76
N GLN A 188 -3.87 -9.34 -10.46
CA GLN A 188 -2.88 -8.92 -9.44
C GLN A 188 -2.94 -9.75 -8.13
N HIS A 189 -3.36 -11.01 -8.17
CA HIS A 189 -3.57 -11.80 -6.95
C HIS A 189 -2.29 -11.90 -6.10
N THR A 190 -1.20 -12.40 -6.69
CA THR A 190 0.05 -12.69 -5.99
C THR A 190 0.75 -11.41 -5.55
N LEU A 191 0.84 -10.42 -6.43
CA LEU A 191 1.49 -9.14 -6.12
C LEU A 191 0.69 -8.32 -5.08
N LEU A 192 -0.64 -8.44 -5.07
CA LEU A 192 -1.46 -7.83 -4.02
C LEU A 192 -1.30 -8.58 -2.69
N LEU A 193 -1.20 -9.91 -2.72
CA LEU A 193 -0.94 -10.71 -1.51
C LEU A 193 0.44 -10.38 -0.92
N GLU A 194 1.46 -10.22 -1.75
CA GLU A 194 2.78 -9.72 -1.34
C GLU A 194 2.66 -8.35 -0.66
N GLU A 195 1.96 -7.40 -1.28
CA GLU A 195 1.78 -6.06 -0.72
C GLU A 195 1.02 -6.13 0.61
N PHE A 196 0.03 -7.01 0.73
CA PHE A 196 -0.71 -7.25 1.97
C PHE A 196 0.18 -7.85 3.06
N TYR A 197 0.99 -8.88 2.77
CA TYR A 197 1.89 -9.47 3.77
C TYR A 197 3.02 -8.53 4.18
N ARG A 198 3.49 -7.67 3.27
CA ARG A 198 4.50 -6.67 3.56
C ARG A 198 3.96 -5.48 4.36
N THR A 199 2.73 -5.03 4.08
CA THR A 199 2.20 -3.76 4.61
C THR A 199 1.02 -3.90 5.56
N GLY A 200 0.40 -5.08 5.66
CA GLY A 200 -0.80 -5.31 6.46
C GLY A 200 -0.58 -5.08 7.95
N ILE A 201 -1.55 -4.42 8.58
CA ILE A 201 -1.63 -4.19 10.01
C ILE A 201 -2.94 -4.80 10.49
N LEU A 202 -2.87 -5.74 11.43
CA LEU A 202 -4.06 -6.26 12.08
C LEU A 202 -4.66 -5.17 12.97
N ILE A 203 -5.89 -4.72 12.67
CA ILE A 203 -6.63 -3.78 13.52
C ILE A 203 -7.40 -4.53 14.60
N ALA A 204 -8.13 -5.58 14.18
CA ALA A 204 -8.88 -6.48 15.06
C ALA A 204 -9.29 -7.73 14.28
N GLY A 205 -9.51 -8.86 14.95
CA GLY A 205 -9.85 -10.10 14.26
C GLY A 205 -8.96 -11.28 14.61
N ASN A 206 -9.12 -12.34 13.81
CA ASN A 206 -8.13 -13.41 13.71
C ASN A 206 -6.84 -12.90 13.07
N PRO A 207 -5.65 -13.30 13.52
CA PRO A 207 -4.40 -13.06 12.80
C PRO A 207 -4.29 -13.88 11.51
N VAL A 208 -3.41 -13.46 10.61
CA VAL A 208 -3.12 -14.16 9.35
C VAL A 208 -2.28 -15.40 9.60
N LEU A 209 -2.69 -16.54 9.01
CA LEU A 209 -2.05 -17.84 9.14
C LEU A 209 -0.60 -17.86 8.65
N TRP A 210 -0.29 -17.05 7.64
CA TRP A 210 1.03 -17.00 7.02
C TRP A 210 2.19 -16.73 7.97
N TRP A 211 1.95 -16.01 9.07
CA TRP A 211 2.96 -15.72 10.09
C TRP A 211 3.39 -16.92 10.93
N VAL A 212 2.65 -18.03 10.91
CA VAL A 212 3.04 -19.27 11.61
C VAL A 212 3.69 -20.30 10.70
N VAL A 213 3.82 -20.02 9.40
CA VAL A 213 4.58 -20.84 8.45
C VAL A 213 6.01 -20.31 8.41
N PRO A 214 7.04 -21.09 8.76
CA PRO A 214 8.43 -20.62 8.71
C PRO A 214 8.87 -20.20 7.30
N PRO A 215 9.83 -19.26 7.17
CA PRO A 215 10.32 -18.83 5.86
C PRO A 215 10.79 -19.98 4.97
N GLU A 216 11.38 -21.01 5.56
CA GLU A 216 11.90 -22.21 4.88
C GLU A 216 10.77 -23.07 4.28
N HIS A 217 9.55 -22.91 4.78
CA HIS A 217 8.34 -23.65 4.38
C HIS A 217 7.37 -22.83 3.51
N GLU A 218 7.80 -21.69 2.97
CA GLU A 218 6.96 -20.90 2.07
C GLU A 218 6.63 -21.67 0.79
N HIS A 219 7.62 -22.37 0.23
CA HIS A 219 7.48 -23.14 -1.00
C HIS A 219 6.48 -24.32 -0.88
N ASP A 220 6.25 -24.83 0.34
CA ASP A 220 5.31 -25.91 0.64
C ASP A 220 4.17 -25.48 1.58
N TYR A 221 3.82 -24.17 1.56
CA TYR A 221 2.82 -23.52 2.41
C TYR A 221 1.57 -24.37 2.68
N THR A 222 0.91 -24.86 1.63
CA THR A 222 -0.34 -25.63 1.73
C THR A 222 -0.16 -26.94 2.49
N ARG A 223 0.99 -27.59 2.31
CA ARG A 223 1.32 -28.83 3.04
C ARG A 223 1.63 -28.52 4.50
N TYR A 224 2.43 -27.49 4.76
CA TYR A 224 2.83 -27.12 6.11
C TYR A 224 1.64 -26.66 6.97
N THR A 225 0.77 -25.81 6.42
CA THR A 225 -0.45 -25.35 7.11
C THR A 225 -1.38 -26.53 7.44
N ARG A 226 -1.58 -27.48 6.51
CA ARG A 226 -2.33 -28.71 6.77
C ARG A 226 -1.72 -29.52 7.91
N HIS A 227 -0.39 -29.67 7.93
CA HIS A 227 0.32 -30.33 9.01
C HIS A 227 0.06 -29.65 10.37
N LEU A 228 0.13 -28.31 10.44
CA LEU A 228 -0.14 -27.56 11.67
C LEU A 228 -1.56 -27.82 12.21
N VAL A 229 -2.55 -27.96 11.32
CA VAL A 229 -3.94 -28.27 11.69
C VAL A 229 -4.10 -29.71 12.15
N GLU A 230 -3.61 -30.69 11.37
CA GLU A 230 -3.75 -32.12 11.65
C GLU A 230 -3.07 -32.53 12.97
N LYS A 231 -1.88 -31.98 13.22
CA LYS A 231 -1.13 -32.19 14.48
C LYS A 231 -1.63 -31.30 15.62
N ARG A 232 -2.68 -30.49 15.38
CA ARG A 232 -3.31 -29.60 16.34
C ARG A 232 -2.36 -28.55 16.92
N PHE A 233 -1.34 -28.10 16.19
CA PHE A 233 -0.54 -26.95 16.60
C PHE A 233 -1.37 -25.68 16.63
N ILE A 234 -2.32 -25.55 15.70
CA ILE A 234 -3.26 -24.44 15.60
C ILE A 234 -4.71 -24.92 15.50
N ARG A 235 -5.67 -24.01 15.70
CA ARG A 235 -7.10 -24.24 15.45
C ARG A 235 -7.53 -23.38 14.24
N PRO A 236 -8.00 -23.96 13.13
CA PRO A 236 -8.28 -23.21 11.89
C PRO A 236 -9.14 -21.96 12.07
N GLN A 237 -10.17 -22.04 12.93
CA GLN A 237 -11.14 -20.96 13.16
C GLN A 237 -10.53 -19.71 13.84
N GLN A 238 -9.29 -19.81 14.35
CA GLN A 238 -8.58 -18.70 14.98
C GLN A 238 -7.62 -17.98 14.02
N TRP A 239 -7.59 -18.38 12.75
CA TRP A 239 -6.67 -17.84 11.74
C TRP A 239 -7.42 -17.43 10.50
N LEU A 240 -6.87 -16.46 9.79
CA LEU A 240 -7.29 -16.08 8.45
C LEU A 240 -6.24 -16.55 7.44
N ASP A 241 -6.65 -17.34 6.45
CA ASP A 241 -5.73 -17.93 5.48
C ASP A 241 -5.96 -17.38 4.07
N PHE A 242 -5.03 -16.54 3.61
CA PHE A 242 -5.01 -16.01 2.24
C PHE A 242 -4.12 -16.82 1.29
N GLY A 243 -3.45 -17.88 1.77
CA GLY A 243 -2.50 -18.67 0.98
C GLY A 243 -1.04 -18.23 1.13
N GLY A 244 -0.16 -18.91 0.40
CA GLY A 244 1.26 -18.60 0.29
C GLY A 244 1.60 -18.02 -1.09
N LEU A 245 2.85 -17.58 -1.26
CA LEU A 245 3.31 -16.89 -2.48
C LEU A 245 3.95 -17.83 -3.52
N GLN A 246 3.65 -19.14 -3.46
CA GLN A 246 4.28 -20.15 -4.31
C GLN A 246 3.97 -20.06 -5.82
N THR A 247 2.90 -19.36 -6.21
CA THR A 247 2.50 -19.21 -7.61
C THR A 247 2.57 -17.75 -8.01
N LEU A 248 3.40 -17.41 -8.99
CA LEU A 248 3.42 -16.09 -9.60
C LEU A 248 3.28 -16.23 -11.12
N PRO A 249 2.08 -16.02 -11.67
CA PRO A 249 1.89 -15.97 -13.11
C PRO A 249 2.62 -14.75 -13.70
N ALA A 250 3.40 -14.96 -14.77
CA ALA A 250 4.15 -13.88 -15.42
C ALA A 250 3.24 -12.75 -15.95
N GLU A 251 1.98 -13.07 -16.27
CA GLU A 251 0.95 -12.12 -16.70
C GLU A 251 0.59 -11.08 -15.63
N GLU A 252 0.79 -11.39 -14.35
CA GLU A 252 0.53 -10.44 -13.26
C GLU A 252 1.47 -9.23 -13.34
N PHE A 253 2.73 -9.43 -13.71
CA PHE A 253 3.68 -8.32 -13.90
C PHE A 253 3.16 -7.32 -14.92
N PHE A 254 2.65 -7.82 -16.04
CA PHE A 254 2.14 -6.95 -17.09
C PHE A 254 0.88 -6.20 -16.65
N GLY A 255 -0.07 -6.89 -16.01
CA GLY A 255 -1.29 -6.28 -15.48
C GLY A 255 -1.00 -5.18 -14.46
N VAL A 256 -0.11 -5.46 -13.49
CA VAL A 256 0.31 -4.49 -12.48
C VAL A 256 1.06 -3.31 -13.11
N ALA A 257 1.97 -3.56 -14.05
CA ALA A 257 2.73 -2.51 -14.72
C ALA A 257 1.82 -1.48 -15.40
N HIS A 258 0.83 -1.94 -16.15
CA HIS A 258 -0.15 -1.08 -16.83
C HIS A 258 -0.93 -0.22 -15.84
N TRP A 259 -1.36 -0.82 -14.74
CA TRP A 259 -2.10 -0.13 -13.70
C TRP A 259 -1.26 0.94 -13.02
N GLN A 260 -0.01 0.62 -12.66
CA GLN A 260 0.89 1.59 -12.04
C GLN A 260 1.22 2.76 -12.98
N LEU A 261 1.40 2.50 -14.27
CA LEU A 261 1.60 3.56 -15.26
C LEU A 261 0.41 4.51 -15.34
N PHE A 262 -0.81 3.97 -15.37
CA PHE A 262 -2.01 4.80 -15.37
C PHE A 262 -2.13 5.66 -14.12
N LYS A 263 -1.93 5.08 -12.93
CA LYS A 263 -1.88 5.84 -11.68
C LYS A 263 -0.70 6.83 -11.66
N GLY A 264 0.36 6.57 -12.41
CA GLY A 264 1.54 7.43 -12.54
C GLY A 264 1.28 8.75 -13.26
N ILE A 265 0.15 8.89 -13.95
CA ILE A 265 -0.29 10.17 -14.53
C ILE A 265 -0.57 11.20 -13.44
N ASP A 266 -1.19 10.77 -12.33
CA ASP A 266 -1.57 11.65 -11.22
C ASP A 266 -0.62 11.55 -10.02
N ALA A 267 -0.02 10.37 -9.78
CA ALA A 267 0.89 10.10 -8.66
C ALA A 267 2.24 9.53 -9.14
N PRO A 268 3.03 10.28 -9.92
CA PRO A 268 4.18 9.76 -10.66
C PRO A 268 5.24 9.14 -9.76
N TYR A 269 5.57 9.75 -8.63
CA TYR A 269 6.62 9.26 -7.73
C TYR A 269 6.27 7.93 -7.05
N LYS A 270 5.00 7.75 -6.64
CA LYS A 270 4.52 6.49 -6.03
C LYS A 270 4.59 5.36 -7.06
N SER A 271 4.04 5.62 -8.25
CA SER A 271 4.00 4.66 -9.34
C SER A 271 5.39 4.29 -9.84
N LEU A 272 6.31 5.25 -9.91
CA LEU A 272 7.69 5.01 -10.31
C LEU A 272 8.37 3.97 -9.40
N LEU A 273 8.28 4.17 -8.08
CA LEU A 273 8.86 3.24 -7.11
C LEU A 273 8.24 1.84 -7.23
N LYS A 274 6.91 1.76 -7.40
CA LYS A 274 6.22 0.47 -7.59
C LYS A 274 6.64 -0.23 -8.90
N LEU A 275 6.83 0.53 -9.99
CA LEU A 275 7.30 -0.01 -11.26
C LEU A 275 8.75 -0.49 -11.19
N MET A 276 9.64 0.27 -10.56
CA MET A 276 11.03 -0.15 -10.36
C MET A 276 11.15 -1.37 -9.44
N LEU A 277 10.30 -1.48 -8.41
CA LEU A 277 10.21 -2.70 -7.61
C LEU A 277 9.78 -3.89 -8.48
N LEU A 278 8.79 -3.68 -9.33
CA LEU A 278 8.29 -4.71 -10.23
C LEU A 278 9.36 -5.15 -11.24
N GLU A 279 10.20 -4.23 -11.74
CA GLU A 279 11.37 -4.58 -12.55
C GLU A 279 12.39 -5.44 -11.79
N ALA A 280 12.65 -5.12 -10.52
CA ALA A 280 13.55 -5.91 -9.69
C ALA A 280 13.01 -7.33 -9.50
N TYR A 281 11.72 -7.48 -9.19
CA TYR A 281 11.06 -8.78 -9.12
C TYR A 281 11.08 -9.52 -10.47
N ALA A 282 10.87 -8.83 -11.59
CA ALA A 282 10.91 -9.46 -12.91
C ALA A 282 12.31 -9.98 -13.26
N ALA A 283 13.37 -9.33 -12.78
CA ALA A 283 14.75 -9.76 -12.96
C ALA A 283 15.12 -11.02 -12.15
N GLU A 284 14.37 -11.30 -11.07
CA GLU A 284 14.54 -12.50 -10.23
C GLU A 284 13.63 -13.66 -10.67
N TYR A 285 12.69 -13.41 -11.59
CA TYR A 285 11.73 -14.41 -12.05
C TYR A 285 12.43 -15.64 -12.68
N PRO A 286 11.98 -16.88 -12.39
CA PRO A 286 10.80 -17.24 -11.60
C PRO A 286 11.02 -17.33 -10.08
N ASN A 287 12.24 -17.15 -9.59
CA ASN A 287 12.60 -17.36 -8.18
C ASN A 287 12.69 -16.02 -7.43
N VAL A 288 11.58 -15.29 -7.40
CA VAL A 288 11.50 -13.98 -6.77
C VAL A 288 11.68 -14.10 -5.25
N ASP A 289 12.59 -13.32 -4.68
CA ASP A 289 12.68 -13.18 -3.22
C ASP A 289 11.78 -12.03 -2.77
N TRP A 290 10.62 -12.32 -2.20
CA TRP A 290 9.63 -11.31 -1.87
C TRP A 290 10.06 -10.42 -0.70
N LEU A 291 9.79 -9.11 -0.77
CA LEU A 291 10.09 -8.20 0.33
C LEU A 291 9.32 -8.56 1.61
N CYS A 292 8.09 -9.09 1.51
CA CYS A 292 7.38 -9.60 2.70
C CYS A 292 8.16 -10.72 3.41
N MET A 293 8.93 -11.53 2.67
CA MET A 293 9.77 -12.60 3.24
C MET A 293 10.96 -12.05 4.01
N GLU A 294 11.47 -10.87 3.66
CA GLU A 294 12.51 -10.18 4.44
C GLU A 294 11.97 -9.81 5.84
N THR A 295 10.79 -9.18 5.91
CA THR A 295 10.11 -8.90 7.18
C THR A 295 9.83 -10.19 7.95
N LYS A 296 9.36 -11.24 7.27
CA LYS A 296 9.11 -12.55 7.88
C LYS A 296 10.37 -13.14 8.51
N ARG A 297 11.48 -13.16 7.77
CA ARG A 297 12.78 -13.62 8.28
C ARG A 297 13.22 -12.82 9.50
N ALA A 298 13.09 -11.50 9.47
CA ALA A 298 13.43 -10.64 10.60
C ALA A 298 12.60 -10.94 11.86
N VAL A 299 11.28 -11.16 11.71
CA VAL A 299 10.38 -11.57 12.81
C VAL A 299 10.78 -12.93 13.40
N TYR A 300 11.19 -13.88 12.56
CA TYR A 300 11.63 -15.20 13.00
C TYR A 300 12.99 -15.17 13.72
N GLN A 301 13.90 -14.29 13.32
CA GLN A 301 15.28 -14.24 13.83
C GLN A 301 15.41 -13.84 15.31
N GLY A 302 14.51 -13.04 15.91
CA GLY A 302 14.67 -12.71 17.32
C GLY A 302 13.86 -11.54 17.89
N ASP A 303 14.09 -11.26 19.17
CA ASP A 303 13.38 -10.23 19.96
C ASP A 303 13.98 -8.81 19.80
N GLU A 304 15.09 -8.65 19.08
CA GLU A 304 15.79 -7.37 18.83
C GLU A 304 15.44 -6.77 17.44
N LEU A 305 14.22 -7.00 16.96
CA LEU A 305 13.78 -6.47 15.67
C LEU A 305 13.70 -4.93 15.73
N ASP A 306 14.55 -4.25 14.97
CA ASP A 306 14.39 -2.82 14.72
C ASP A 306 13.23 -2.59 13.74
N VAL A 307 12.14 -2.00 14.22
CA VAL A 307 10.94 -1.69 13.43
C VAL A 307 11.27 -0.80 12.23
N ASP A 308 12.24 0.12 12.34
CA ASP A 308 12.61 1.02 11.25
C ASP A 308 13.32 0.26 10.12
N SER A 309 14.05 -0.82 10.45
CA SER A 309 14.74 -1.67 9.48
C SER A 309 13.81 -2.46 8.55
N VAL A 310 12.61 -2.77 9.03
CA VAL A 310 11.59 -3.52 8.27
C VAL A 310 10.45 -2.62 7.79
N ASP A 311 10.68 -1.31 7.72
CA ASP A 311 9.72 -0.37 7.16
C ASP A 311 9.38 -0.75 5.71
N PRO A 312 8.10 -0.94 5.36
CA PRO A 312 7.71 -1.45 4.04
C PRO A 312 8.18 -0.61 2.85
N TYR A 313 8.39 0.70 3.03
CA TYR A 313 8.88 1.59 1.99
C TYR A 313 10.41 1.62 1.95
N LEU A 314 11.07 1.51 3.11
CA LEU A 314 12.52 1.34 3.15
C LEU A 314 12.96 0.06 2.41
N LEU A 315 12.25 -1.06 2.62
CA LEU A 315 12.50 -2.32 1.91
C LEU A 315 12.38 -2.16 0.39
N ILE A 316 11.35 -1.44 -0.09
CA ILE A 316 11.20 -1.11 -1.52
C ILE A 316 12.43 -0.36 -2.03
N LEU A 317 12.85 0.68 -1.30
CA LEU A 317 13.99 1.51 -1.70
C LEU A 317 15.30 0.72 -1.70
N GLN A 318 15.51 -0.18 -0.74
CA GLN A 318 16.69 -1.04 -0.67
C GLN A 318 16.72 -1.98 -1.87
N ARG A 319 15.63 -2.69 -2.16
CA ARG A 319 15.55 -3.57 -3.34
C ARG A 319 15.82 -2.84 -4.65
N ILE A 320 15.25 -1.65 -4.82
CA ILE A 320 15.53 -0.80 -6.00
C ILE A 320 17.00 -0.37 -6.04
N THR A 321 17.58 -0.05 -4.88
CA THR A 321 18.99 0.36 -4.78
C THR A 321 19.92 -0.76 -5.22
N ASP A 322 19.68 -1.98 -4.77
CA ASP A 322 20.50 -3.15 -5.11
C ASP A 322 20.33 -3.54 -6.58
N TYR A 323 19.08 -3.54 -7.07
CA TYR A 323 18.77 -3.81 -8.47
C TYR A 323 19.46 -2.83 -9.42
N LEU A 324 19.33 -1.52 -9.19
CA LEU A 324 19.95 -0.51 -10.06
C LEU A 324 21.46 -0.41 -9.85
N GLY A 325 21.93 -0.64 -8.63
CA GLY A 325 23.35 -0.62 -8.26
C GLY A 325 24.13 -1.73 -8.96
N SER A 326 23.63 -2.97 -8.93
CA SER A 326 24.25 -4.10 -9.63
C SER A 326 24.37 -3.91 -11.14
N ARG A 327 23.54 -3.04 -11.71
CA ARG A 327 23.51 -2.69 -13.14
C ARG A 327 24.28 -1.40 -13.47
N ASN A 328 24.87 -0.75 -12.47
CA ASN A 328 25.54 0.56 -12.59
C ASN A 328 24.63 1.68 -13.15
N GLU A 329 23.32 1.60 -12.92
CA GLU A 329 22.34 2.55 -13.46
C GLU A 329 22.14 3.77 -12.55
N THR A 330 23.23 4.52 -12.35
CA THR A 330 23.33 5.60 -11.35
C THR A 330 22.29 6.70 -11.51
N GLU A 331 21.97 7.11 -12.74
CA GLU A 331 20.96 8.15 -13.00
C GLU A 331 19.56 7.73 -12.57
N ARG A 332 19.19 6.48 -12.87
CA ARG A 332 17.91 5.88 -12.45
C ARG A 332 17.85 5.80 -10.93
N LEU A 333 18.95 5.40 -10.30
CA LEU A 333 19.04 5.30 -8.84
C LEU A 333 18.84 6.67 -8.18
N GLN A 334 19.42 7.74 -8.74
CA GLN A 334 19.20 9.09 -8.23
C GLN A 334 17.75 9.56 -8.43
N LEU A 335 17.11 9.19 -9.54
CA LEU A 335 15.69 9.47 -9.74
C LEU A 335 14.81 8.69 -8.75
N ALA A 336 15.12 7.41 -8.48
CA ALA A 336 14.43 6.60 -7.48
C ALA A 336 14.54 7.22 -6.08
N ARG A 337 15.74 7.69 -5.68
CA ARG A 337 15.97 8.37 -4.41
C ARG A 337 15.19 9.69 -4.29
N ARG A 338 15.14 10.51 -5.35
CA ARG A 338 14.28 11.71 -5.39
C ARG A 338 12.80 11.35 -5.30
N ALA A 339 12.36 10.33 -6.04
CA ALA A 339 10.98 9.86 -5.98
C ALA A 339 10.61 9.37 -4.58
N PHE A 340 11.51 8.66 -3.92
CA PHE A 340 11.36 8.24 -2.53
C PHE A 340 11.25 9.43 -1.58
N TYR A 341 12.16 10.40 -1.69
CA TYR A 341 12.14 11.63 -0.90
C TYR A 341 10.80 12.36 -1.02
N PHE A 342 10.32 12.55 -2.25
CA PHE A 342 9.04 13.18 -2.54
C PHE A 342 7.83 12.36 -2.11
N LYS A 343 7.93 11.02 -2.15
CA LYS A 343 6.88 10.12 -1.68
C LYS A 343 6.76 10.10 -0.16
N ALA A 344 7.88 10.21 0.55
CA ALA A 344 7.93 10.32 2.01
C ALA A 344 7.32 11.66 2.46
N GLY A 345 7.52 12.74 1.68
CA GLY A 345 6.81 14.00 1.86
C GLY A 345 7.27 14.81 3.09
N HIS A 346 8.45 14.50 3.63
CA HIS A 346 9.04 15.19 4.77
C HIS A 346 10.01 16.28 4.30
N GLY A 347 9.66 17.54 4.53
CA GLY A 347 10.59 18.64 4.33
C GLY A 347 11.64 18.65 5.44
N LEU A 348 12.86 18.21 5.16
CA LEU A 348 13.88 17.98 6.19
C LEU A 348 14.54 19.25 6.71
N MET A 349 14.64 20.28 5.86
CA MET A 349 15.36 21.52 6.10
C MET A 349 14.44 22.74 6.20
N ARG A 350 13.11 22.52 6.30
CA ARG A 350 12.12 23.59 6.48
C ARG A 350 12.10 24.06 7.93
N SER A 351 11.93 25.37 8.13
CA SER A 351 11.76 25.94 9.47
C SER A 351 10.52 25.35 10.15
N GLY A 352 10.68 24.84 11.38
CA GLY A 352 9.60 24.18 12.12
C GLY A 352 9.35 22.71 11.75
N ALA A 353 10.27 22.06 11.04
CA ALA A 353 10.22 20.62 10.80
C ALA A 353 10.16 19.86 12.13
N VAL A 354 9.17 18.96 12.27
CA VAL A 354 9.05 18.08 13.43
C VAL A 354 10.15 17.03 13.33
N SER A 355 11.04 16.99 14.31
CA SER A 355 12.07 15.95 14.42
C SER A 355 11.47 14.66 14.96
N ASP A 356 10.66 13.98 14.14
CA ASP A 356 10.13 12.66 14.42
C ASP A 356 11.07 11.55 13.91
N TRP A 357 10.64 10.29 14.04
CA TRP A 357 11.42 9.14 13.57
C TRP A 357 11.63 9.16 12.05
N ARG A 358 10.67 9.66 11.26
CA ARG A 358 10.74 9.74 9.79
C ARG A 358 11.76 10.79 9.36
N HIS A 359 11.78 11.94 10.04
CA HIS A 359 12.79 12.97 9.81
C HIS A 359 14.21 12.42 10.01
N ARG A 360 14.47 11.76 11.14
CA ARG A 360 15.79 11.17 11.44
C ARG A 360 16.20 10.12 10.42
N LEU A 361 15.30 9.19 10.09
CA LEU A 361 15.57 8.11 9.16
C LEU A 361 15.85 8.64 7.74
N MET A 362 15.03 9.58 7.27
CA MET A 362 15.19 10.18 5.95
C MET A 362 16.45 11.05 5.86
N LEU A 363 16.77 11.85 6.89
CA LEU A 363 18.02 12.61 6.91
C LEU A 363 19.25 11.69 6.87
N GLY A 364 19.22 10.59 7.64
CA GLY A 364 20.26 9.57 7.59
C GLY A 364 20.42 8.93 6.21
N LEU A 365 19.31 8.68 5.49
CA LEU A 365 19.33 8.20 4.11
C LEU A 365 19.97 9.23 3.17
N CYS A 366 19.57 10.51 3.23
CA CYS A 366 20.13 11.58 2.40
C CYS A 366 21.64 11.70 2.57
N HIS A 367 22.14 11.65 3.81
CA HIS A 367 23.59 11.66 4.08
C HIS A 367 24.31 10.44 3.52
N ARG A 368 23.73 9.23 3.64
CA ARG A 368 24.29 8.01 3.03
C ARG A 368 24.34 8.08 1.50
N TRP A 369 23.44 8.82 0.88
CA TRP A 369 23.45 9.03 -0.57
C TRP A 369 24.47 10.07 -1.03
N GLY A 370 25.11 10.78 -0.09
CA GLY A 370 26.04 11.87 -0.37
C GLY A 370 25.35 13.18 -0.74
N TRP A 371 24.05 13.34 -0.46
CA TRP A 371 23.36 14.60 -0.71
C TRP A 371 23.79 15.66 0.29
N SER A 372 24.19 16.81 -0.24
CA SER A 372 24.48 18.02 0.52
C SER A 372 23.20 18.68 1.05
N ASP A 373 23.34 19.45 2.12
CA ASP A 373 22.25 20.26 2.66
C ASP A 373 21.64 21.22 1.62
N ALA A 374 22.45 21.68 0.66
CA ALA A 374 21.98 22.54 -0.43
C ALA A 374 21.05 21.79 -1.40
N GLU A 375 21.39 20.54 -1.74
CA GLU A 375 20.53 19.67 -2.55
C GLU A 375 19.23 19.34 -1.83
N ILE A 376 19.28 19.00 -0.53
CA ILE A 376 18.08 18.71 0.27
C ILE A 376 17.18 19.96 0.32
N ARG A 377 17.74 21.16 0.56
CA ARG A 377 16.98 22.41 0.53
C ARG A 377 16.32 22.67 -0.83
N LEU A 378 17.01 22.38 -1.93
CA LEU A 378 16.44 22.51 -3.27
C LEU A 378 15.26 21.55 -3.49
N LEU A 379 15.33 20.32 -2.98
CA LEU A 379 14.22 19.36 -3.05
C LEU A 379 13.04 19.80 -2.16
N ASP A 380 13.31 20.39 -1.01
CA ASP A 380 12.27 20.94 -0.11
C ASP A 380 11.47 22.08 -0.73
N THR A 381 12.08 22.84 -1.64
CA THR A 381 11.38 23.90 -2.38
C THR A 381 10.60 23.39 -3.60
N ARG A 382 10.38 22.07 -3.72
CA ARG A 382 9.57 21.48 -4.81
C ARG A 382 8.23 22.19 -5.03
N PRO A 383 7.45 22.56 -3.98
CA PRO A 383 6.19 23.27 -4.18
C PRO A 383 6.34 24.63 -4.87
N GLU A 384 7.53 25.24 -4.82
CA GLU A 384 7.85 26.54 -5.43
C GLU A 384 8.72 26.42 -6.70
N TRP A 385 8.98 25.20 -7.21
CA TRP A 385 9.76 25.00 -8.42
C TRP A 385 9.12 25.66 -9.65
N LYS A 386 9.96 26.33 -10.42
CA LYS A 386 9.62 27.09 -11.64
C LYS A 386 9.69 26.23 -12.90
N LEU A 387 9.25 26.80 -14.02
CA LEU A 387 8.89 26.04 -15.22
C LEU A 387 10.03 25.12 -15.71
N GLU A 388 11.25 25.63 -15.82
CA GLU A 388 12.41 24.86 -16.31
C GLU A 388 12.65 23.61 -15.46
N ARG A 389 12.74 23.79 -14.13
CA ARG A 389 12.95 22.68 -13.20
C ARG A 389 11.83 21.65 -13.24
N VAL A 390 10.58 22.12 -13.37
CA VAL A 390 9.41 21.23 -13.49
C VAL A 390 9.45 20.45 -14.80
N VAL A 391 9.86 21.07 -15.91
CA VAL A 391 10.04 20.40 -17.20
C VAL A 391 11.12 19.32 -17.11
N ASP A 392 12.27 19.62 -16.50
CA ASP A 392 13.37 18.68 -16.34
C ASP A 392 12.96 17.46 -15.53
N GLU A 393 12.36 17.68 -14.36
CA GLU A 393 11.90 16.59 -13.50
C GLU A 393 10.78 15.78 -14.18
N ARG A 394 9.83 16.45 -14.86
CA ARG A 394 8.79 15.77 -15.63
C ARG A 394 9.41 14.88 -16.71
N ASN A 395 10.36 15.40 -17.49
CA ASN A 395 11.00 14.63 -18.55
C ASN A 395 11.72 13.40 -18.00
N ALA A 396 12.42 13.53 -16.87
CA ALA A 396 13.03 12.39 -16.18
C ALA A 396 11.99 11.34 -15.78
N LEU A 397 10.88 11.75 -15.16
CA LEU A 397 9.78 10.85 -14.77
C LEU A 397 9.15 10.16 -15.99
N VAL A 398 8.82 10.89 -17.04
CA VAL A 398 8.17 10.33 -18.25
C VAL A 398 9.09 9.35 -18.96
N SER A 399 10.38 9.70 -19.09
CA SER A 399 11.39 8.84 -19.68
C SER A 399 11.48 7.51 -18.93
N GLU A 400 11.51 7.59 -17.60
CA GLU A 400 11.67 6.42 -16.75
C GLU A 400 10.40 5.55 -16.71
N LEU A 401 9.21 6.14 -16.56
CA LEU A 401 7.95 5.40 -16.66
C LEU A 401 7.83 4.67 -18.00
N SER A 402 8.21 5.34 -19.09
CA SER A 402 8.21 4.74 -20.44
C SER A 402 9.24 3.63 -20.59
N ARG A 403 10.39 3.74 -19.91
CA ARG A 403 11.42 2.70 -19.86
C ARG A 403 10.93 1.47 -19.08
N SER A 404 10.40 1.66 -17.87
CA SER A 404 9.83 0.59 -17.05
C SER A 404 8.73 -0.17 -17.80
N TYR A 405 7.86 0.56 -18.49
CA TYR A 405 6.82 -0.02 -19.31
C TYR A 405 7.37 -0.95 -20.41
N ARG A 406 8.38 -0.49 -21.16
CA ARG A 406 8.99 -1.28 -22.23
C ARG A 406 9.63 -2.55 -21.68
N LEU A 407 10.40 -2.44 -20.60
CA LEU A 407 11.07 -3.57 -19.97
C LEU A 407 10.06 -4.63 -19.50
N LEU A 408 8.99 -4.21 -18.81
CA LEU A 408 7.97 -5.13 -18.31
C LEU A 408 7.10 -5.72 -19.45
N THR A 409 6.94 -4.99 -20.55
CA THR A 409 6.30 -5.49 -21.76
C THR A 409 7.17 -6.52 -22.49
N GLU A 410 8.47 -6.28 -22.56
CA GLU A 410 9.44 -7.21 -23.15
C GLU A 410 9.51 -8.50 -22.34
N PHE A 411 9.62 -8.40 -21.00
CA PHE A 411 9.53 -9.55 -20.10
C PHE A 411 8.25 -10.37 -20.34
N ALA A 412 7.08 -9.72 -20.41
CA ALA A 412 5.83 -10.43 -20.66
C ALA A 412 5.77 -11.13 -22.02
N ARG A 413 6.46 -10.59 -23.06
CA ARG A 413 6.61 -11.26 -24.36
C ARG A 413 7.50 -12.49 -24.26
N GLU A 414 8.62 -12.38 -23.56
CA GLU A 414 9.55 -13.49 -23.36
C GLU A 414 8.92 -14.66 -22.60
N GLN A 415 7.99 -14.37 -21.68
CA GLN A 415 7.25 -15.38 -20.91
C GLN A 415 5.95 -15.87 -21.58
N ASP A 416 5.66 -15.48 -22.82
CA ASP A 416 4.41 -15.78 -23.55
C ASP A 416 3.12 -15.41 -22.78
N ALA A 417 3.21 -14.43 -21.88
CA ALA A 417 2.16 -14.07 -20.93
C ALA A 417 1.08 -13.12 -21.52
N ILE A 418 1.25 -12.68 -22.77
CA ILE A 418 0.37 -11.66 -23.38
C ILE A 418 -0.93 -12.23 -23.93
N ALA A 419 -0.97 -13.53 -24.25
CA ALA A 419 -2.11 -14.17 -24.91
C ALA A 419 -3.41 -14.13 -24.08
N ASN A 420 -3.32 -14.07 -22.74
CA ASN A 420 -4.46 -14.14 -21.83
C ASN A 420 -4.93 -12.79 -21.29
N ILE A 421 -4.37 -11.67 -21.76
CA ILE A 421 -4.63 -10.35 -21.17
C ILE A 421 -5.80 -9.66 -21.88
N ASN A 422 -6.67 -8.99 -21.11
CA ASN A 422 -7.80 -8.23 -21.62
C ASN A 422 -7.35 -7.07 -22.53
N THR A 423 -7.25 -7.35 -23.83
CA THR A 423 -6.74 -6.45 -24.88
C THR A 423 -7.48 -5.12 -24.95
N ARG A 424 -8.76 -5.06 -24.56
CA ARG A 424 -9.56 -3.82 -24.61
C ARG A 424 -9.16 -2.83 -23.50
N GLU A 425 -8.97 -3.32 -22.28
CA GLU A 425 -8.51 -2.50 -21.15
C GLU A 425 -7.09 -2.01 -21.36
N LEU A 426 -6.21 -2.91 -21.82
CA LEU A 426 -4.84 -2.55 -22.21
C LEU A 426 -4.80 -1.48 -23.30
N ALA A 427 -5.62 -1.61 -24.35
CA ALA A 427 -5.70 -0.61 -25.40
C ALA A 427 -6.25 0.74 -24.91
N LEU A 428 -7.15 0.74 -23.92
CA LEU A 428 -7.62 1.97 -23.29
C LEU A 428 -6.54 2.63 -22.44
N LEU A 429 -5.89 1.86 -21.57
CA LEU A 429 -4.79 2.30 -20.70
C LEU A 429 -3.62 2.83 -21.53
N GLY A 430 -3.19 2.07 -22.55
CA GLY A 430 -2.17 2.49 -23.50
C GLY A 430 -2.52 3.79 -24.19
N ARG A 431 -3.75 3.95 -24.72
CA ARG A 431 -4.18 5.22 -25.33
C ARG A 431 -4.18 6.40 -24.36
N LYS A 432 -4.57 6.20 -23.10
CA LYS A 432 -4.48 7.25 -22.07
C LYS A 432 -3.04 7.65 -21.78
N LEU A 433 -2.13 6.68 -21.70
CA LEU A 433 -0.70 6.94 -21.52
C LEU A 433 -0.11 7.71 -22.70
N TYR A 434 -0.39 7.29 -23.95
CA TYR A 434 0.04 8.06 -25.13
C TYR A 434 -0.57 9.47 -25.13
N ALA A 435 -1.85 9.61 -24.81
CA ALA A 435 -2.48 10.93 -24.71
C ALA A 435 -1.86 11.82 -23.62
N ALA A 436 -1.38 11.26 -22.51
CA ALA A 436 -0.75 12.02 -21.43
C ALA A 436 0.73 12.34 -21.72
N LEU A 437 1.51 11.36 -22.20
CA LEU A 437 2.97 11.40 -22.20
C LEU A 437 3.60 11.68 -23.57
N ASP A 438 2.91 11.35 -24.66
CA ASP A 438 3.49 11.37 -26.02
C ASP A 438 3.51 12.80 -26.60
N LYS A 439 4.63 13.23 -27.18
CA LYS A 439 4.72 14.53 -27.85
C LYS A 439 4.23 14.40 -29.28
N ARG A 440 3.28 15.23 -29.69
CA ARG A 440 2.77 15.25 -31.07
C ARG A 440 2.70 16.66 -31.63
N PRO A 441 2.91 16.85 -32.94
CA PRO A 441 2.69 18.14 -33.58
C PRO A 441 1.30 18.69 -33.25
N GLY A 442 1.23 19.93 -32.76
CA GLY A 442 -0.03 20.59 -32.39
C GLY A 442 -0.63 20.19 -31.04
N LYS A 443 -0.03 19.23 -30.31
CA LYS A 443 -0.46 18.89 -28.94
C LYS A 443 0.13 19.89 -27.95
N ILE A 444 -0.71 20.42 -27.07
CA ILE A 444 -0.27 21.21 -25.91
C ILE A 444 0.04 20.23 -24.77
N ASP A 445 1.32 20.18 -24.37
CA ASP A 445 1.76 19.29 -23.30
C ASP A 445 1.30 19.77 -21.93
N ARG A 446 0.87 18.85 -21.07
CA ARG A 446 0.62 19.13 -19.65
C ARG A 446 1.97 19.13 -18.92
N VAL A 447 2.52 20.32 -18.70
CA VAL A 447 3.89 20.47 -18.16
C VAL A 447 4.00 20.14 -16.68
N ASN A 448 2.97 20.44 -15.88
CA ASN A 448 2.99 20.20 -14.44
C ASN A 448 1.91 19.19 -14.02
N PRO A 449 2.25 17.90 -13.86
CA PRO A 449 1.32 16.88 -13.38
C PRO A 449 1.15 16.90 -11.85
N GLY A 450 1.43 18.01 -11.17
CA GLY A 450 1.44 18.11 -9.71
C GLY A 450 2.84 18.03 -9.09
N ILE A 451 3.88 18.34 -9.87
CA ILE A 451 5.26 18.46 -9.40
C ILE A 451 5.39 19.71 -8.51
N SER A 452 4.96 20.87 -9.00
CA SER A 452 5.01 22.15 -8.27
C SER A 452 3.60 22.67 -7.98
N ARG A 453 3.44 23.48 -6.93
CA ARG A 453 2.17 24.18 -6.63
C ARG A 453 2.07 25.53 -7.34
N ASP A 454 3.21 26.16 -7.65
CA ASP A 454 3.25 27.49 -8.24
C ASP A 454 4.27 27.60 -9.39
N LEU A 455 3.75 27.65 -10.62
CA LEU A 455 4.53 27.90 -11.84
C LEU A 455 4.56 29.38 -12.23
N SER A 456 4.01 30.29 -11.43
CA SER A 456 3.96 31.70 -11.81
C SER A 456 5.36 32.28 -11.93
N GLU A 457 5.57 33.05 -13.01
CA GLU A 457 6.81 33.76 -13.26
C GLU A 457 6.56 35.25 -13.07
N ARG A 458 7.49 35.95 -12.41
CA ARG A 458 7.36 37.40 -12.18
C ARG A 458 7.35 38.19 -13.48
N THR A 459 8.01 37.67 -14.51
CA THR A 459 8.17 38.33 -15.80
C THR A 459 8.14 37.29 -16.89
N LEU A 460 7.45 37.60 -17.98
CA LEU A 460 7.36 36.80 -19.18
C LEU A 460 7.63 37.71 -20.39
N TRP A 461 8.44 37.23 -21.33
CA TRP A 461 8.78 37.96 -22.55
C TRP A 461 8.03 37.36 -23.74
N LEU A 462 7.36 38.19 -24.52
CA LEU A 462 6.60 37.78 -25.70
C LEU A 462 7.24 38.36 -26.96
N ARG A 463 7.67 37.49 -27.88
CA ARG A 463 8.18 37.89 -29.19
C ARG A 463 7.15 37.55 -30.27
N LYS A 464 6.71 38.56 -31.02
CA LYS A 464 5.88 38.37 -32.20
C LYS A 464 6.77 38.01 -33.39
N LEU A 465 6.50 36.88 -34.03
CA LEU A 465 7.09 36.50 -35.32
C LEU A 465 6.22 37.05 -36.45
N THR A 466 6.84 37.59 -37.50
CA THR A 466 6.19 38.26 -38.64
C THR A 466 5.63 37.30 -39.69
N ASP A 467 5.39 36.03 -39.34
CA ASP A 467 4.81 35.04 -40.25
C ASP A 467 3.32 35.29 -40.51
N ALA A 468 2.78 34.70 -41.58
CA ALA A 468 1.34 34.63 -41.85
C ALA A 468 0.87 33.17 -41.70
N PRO A 469 0.08 32.82 -40.66
CA PRO A 469 -0.45 33.67 -39.60
C PRO A 469 0.60 34.10 -38.56
N ALA A 470 0.35 35.22 -37.86
CA ALA A 470 1.25 35.74 -36.84
C ALA A 470 1.47 34.71 -35.72
N ARG A 471 2.73 34.35 -35.49
CA ARG A 471 3.13 33.43 -34.41
C ARG A 471 3.70 34.22 -33.24
N TRP A 472 3.52 33.70 -32.03
CA TRP A 472 4.08 34.28 -30.81
C TRP A 472 4.99 33.26 -30.13
N GLN A 473 6.11 33.74 -29.61
CA GLN A 473 7.01 32.97 -28.77
C GLN A 473 7.01 33.56 -27.36
N LEU A 474 7.04 32.68 -26.35
CA LEU A 474 7.09 33.02 -24.94
C LEU A 474 8.45 32.63 -24.39
N PHE A 475 9.09 33.54 -23.66
CA PHE A 475 10.39 33.31 -23.02
C PHE A 475 10.35 33.69 -21.54
N LEU A 476 11.14 32.97 -20.74
CA LEU A 476 11.37 33.27 -19.33
C LEU A 476 12.44 34.35 -19.14
N HIS A 477 13.36 34.44 -20.10
CA HIS A 477 14.42 35.44 -20.17
C HIS A 477 14.21 36.34 -21.39
N PRO A 478 14.78 37.55 -21.42
CA PRO A 478 14.75 38.38 -22.62
C PRO A 478 15.28 37.57 -23.81
N PRO A 479 14.53 37.46 -24.93
CA PRO A 479 15.02 36.77 -26.11
C PRO A 479 16.27 37.50 -26.63
N GLU A 480 17.33 36.75 -26.94
CA GLU A 480 18.45 37.27 -27.71
C GLU A 480 17.95 37.81 -29.07
N GLU A 481 18.50 38.94 -29.50
CA GLU A 481 18.06 39.68 -30.70
C GLU A 481 18.10 38.84 -31.98
#